data_AF-A0A9Q0V476-F1
#
_entry.id   AF-A0A9Q0V476-F1
#
_cell.length_a   1.000
_cell.length_b   1.000
_cell.length_c   1.000
_cell.angle_alpha   90.00
_cell.angle_beta   90.00
_cell.angle_gamma   90.00
#
_symmetry.space_group_name_H-M   'P 1'
#
loop_
_entity.id
_entity.type
_entity.pdbx_description
1 polymer ?
#
loop_
_entity_poly.entity_id
_entity_poly.type
_entity_poly.pdbx_seq_one_letter_code
_entity_poly.pdbx_strand_id
1 'polypeptide(L)'
;MDLHHLSQIVEKLSNGWELRILMLLSLFLQTILAFFGDRRKYATGFWLRSVVWLAYMSADWVATFSLGILARSQTNSANPNLILVFWAPVLLLHLGGPETITAYSLADNELWIRRLLELVIQAGVVSYVLFRLWSRNTIIFVAIPIFVSGIIKYGERIWSFRLANSENFSFFSRQPAANVNCISPMEIISSSIQCDETGIFHEARVLYRTFQMLSSNLILGNMDSRMTYEIVTGKEAEETFALTEIELGFMYNRLHSKVTEISPRRIILHSITCLSSISALISFSIMTTSKNVYSKNDTMISYLLLVGAVLLDCYSITV
;
A
#
# COMPACT_ATOMS: atom_id res chain seq x y z
N MET A 1 -15.68 -13.25 -47.48
CA MET A 1 -15.36 -13.40 -46.04
C MET A 1 -15.78 -12.09 -45.41
N ASP A 2 -16.96 -12.08 -44.81
CA ASP A 2 -17.73 -10.85 -44.59
C ASP A 2 -17.23 -10.06 -43.38
N LEU A 3 -17.13 -8.74 -43.53
CA LEU A 3 -16.69 -7.81 -42.47
C LEU A 3 -17.52 -7.97 -41.19
N HIS A 4 -18.80 -8.31 -41.31
CA HIS A 4 -19.70 -8.57 -40.18
C HIS A 4 -19.32 -9.84 -39.40
N HIS A 5 -18.81 -10.86 -40.08
CA HIS A 5 -18.34 -12.09 -39.46
C HIS A 5 -16.99 -11.87 -38.75
N LEU A 6 -16.11 -11.05 -39.34
CA LEU A 6 -14.86 -10.62 -38.68
C LEU A 6 -15.13 -9.75 -37.45
N SER A 7 -16.09 -8.82 -37.51
CA SER A 7 -16.50 -8.00 -36.37
C SER A 7 -17.02 -8.86 -35.20
N GLN A 8 -17.87 -9.86 -35.47
CA GLN A 8 -18.35 -10.78 -34.43
C GLN A 8 -17.25 -11.68 -33.86
N ILE A 9 -16.31 -12.14 -34.68
CA ILE A 9 -15.14 -12.90 -34.19
C ILE A 9 -14.26 -12.00 -33.32
N VAL A 10 -14.01 -10.76 -33.74
CA VAL A 10 -13.21 -9.79 -32.97
C VAL A 10 -13.90 -9.43 -31.67
N GLU A 11 -15.21 -9.17 -31.63
CA GLU A 11 -15.95 -8.93 -30.39
C GLU A 11 -15.91 -10.16 -29.46
N LYS A 12 -16.09 -11.37 -30.01
CA LYS A 12 -16.10 -12.60 -29.21
C LYS A 12 -14.70 -12.99 -28.70
N LEU A 13 -13.63 -12.71 -29.45
CA LEU A 13 -12.25 -12.84 -28.98
C LEU A 13 -11.89 -11.72 -28.00
N SER A 14 -12.22 -10.47 -28.30
CA SER A 14 -11.91 -9.30 -27.47
C SER A 14 -12.52 -9.45 -26.09
N ASN A 15 -13.81 -9.79 -25.99
CA ASN A 15 -14.50 -9.88 -24.70
C ASN A 15 -13.90 -10.90 -23.72
N GLY A 16 -13.31 -12.00 -24.21
CA GLY A 16 -12.70 -13.02 -23.37
C GLY A 16 -11.24 -12.73 -22.99
N TRP A 17 -10.49 -12.09 -23.87
CA TRP A 17 -9.06 -11.81 -23.68
C TRP A 17 -8.81 -10.46 -22.98
N GLU A 18 -9.68 -9.47 -23.17
CA GLU A 18 -9.54 -8.13 -22.61
C GLU A 18 -9.44 -8.18 -21.08
N LEU A 19 -10.37 -8.86 -20.41
CA LEU A 19 -10.33 -9.04 -18.96
C LEU A 19 -9.04 -9.73 -18.51
N ARG A 20 -8.62 -10.78 -19.20
CA ARG A 20 -7.40 -11.54 -18.86
C ARG A 20 -6.15 -10.68 -18.93
N ILE A 21 -6.02 -9.87 -19.98
CA ILE A 21 -4.89 -8.95 -20.18
C ILE A 21 -4.90 -7.88 -19.09
N LEU A 22 -6.07 -7.32 -18.76
CA LEU A 22 -6.19 -6.30 -17.72
C LEU A 22 -5.83 -6.82 -16.32
N MET A 23 -6.21 -8.06 -15.99
CA MET A 23 -5.82 -8.71 -14.73
C MET A 23 -4.29 -8.85 -14.60
N LEU A 24 -3.64 -9.33 -15.68
CA LEU A 24 -2.20 -9.48 -15.71
C LEU A 24 -1.48 -8.13 -15.68
N LEU A 25 -2.03 -7.13 -16.38
CA LEU A 25 -1.51 -5.77 -16.37
C LEU A 25 -1.61 -5.16 -14.96
N SER A 26 -2.72 -5.33 -14.26
CA SER A 26 -2.88 -4.87 -12.87
C SER A 26 -1.80 -5.46 -11.96
N LEU A 27 -1.55 -6.77 -12.05
CA LEU A 27 -0.53 -7.44 -11.26
C LEU A 27 0.88 -6.93 -11.62
N PHE A 28 1.17 -6.77 -12.91
CA PHE A 28 2.45 -6.27 -13.40
C PHE A 28 2.75 -4.84 -12.93
N LEU A 29 1.75 -3.96 -12.94
CA LEU A 29 1.91 -2.60 -12.43
C LEU A 29 2.21 -2.59 -10.93
N GLN A 30 1.58 -3.48 -10.17
CA GLN A 30 1.82 -3.60 -8.73
C GLN A 30 3.18 -4.20 -8.39
N THR A 31 3.67 -5.17 -9.16
CA THR A 31 5.02 -5.71 -8.95
C THR A 31 6.09 -4.68 -9.28
N ILE A 32 5.89 -3.86 -10.33
CA ILE A 32 6.76 -2.71 -10.62
C ILE A 32 6.77 -1.74 -9.43
N LEU A 33 5.60 -1.37 -8.93
CA LEU A 33 5.48 -0.44 -7.80
C LEU A 33 6.17 -0.99 -6.54
N ALA A 34 6.02 -2.29 -6.27
CA ALA A 34 6.64 -2.94 -5.12
C ALA A 34 8.18 -2.86 -5.17
N PHE A 35 8.77 -3.26 -6.30
CA PHE A 35 10.22 -3.37 -6.45
C PHE A 35 10.91 -2.01 -6.62
N PHE A 36 10.34 -1.13 -7.46
CA PHE A 36 10.94 0.17 -7.75
C PHE A 36 10.59 1.24 -6.71
N GLY A 37 9.57 1.00 -5.87
CA GLY A 37 9.22 1.87 -4.76
C GLY A 37 10.33 2.02 -3.73
N ASP A 38 10.90 0.91 -3.27
CA ASP A 38 12.00 0.93 -2.30
C ASP A 38 13.28 1.48 -2.90
N ARG A 39 13.55 1.12 -4.16
CA ARG A 39 14.75 1.55 -4.88
C ARG A 39 14.81 3.06 -5.06
N ARG A 40 13.67 3.77 -5.05
CA ARG A 40 13.62 5.25 -5.13
C ARG A 40 14.39 5.93 -4.00
N LYS A 41 14.45 5.34 -2.80
CA LYS A 41 15.15 5.93 -1.65
C LYS A 41 16.64 6.13 -1.92
N TYR A 42 17.22 5.26 -2.75
CA TYR A 42 18.66 5.20 -3.01
C TYR A 42 19.03 5.58 -4.46
N ALA A 43 18.07 5.61 -5.38
CA ALA A 43 18.32 5.85 -6.81
C ALA A 43 17.47 7.00 -7.36
N THR A 44 18.15 8.05 -7.83
CA THR A 44 17.55 9.30 -8.34
C THR A 44 17.37 9.33 -9.87
N GLY A 45 17.47 8.18 -10.54
CA GLY A 45 17.42 8.09 -12.00
C GLY A 45 16.09 8.57 -12.59
N PHE A 46 16.16 9.41 -13.63
CA PHE A 46 14.98 9.95 -14.33
C PHE A 46 14.03 8.85 -14.85
N TRP A 47 14.59 7.77 -15.40
CA TRP A 47 13.82 6.62 -15.90
C TRP A 47 13.06 5.90 -14.78
N LEU A 48 13.71 5.66 -13.64
CA LEU A 48 13.08 5.04 -12.47
C LEU A 48 11.91 5.89 -11.98
N ARG A 49 12.11 7.20 -11.84
CA ARG A 49 11.07 8.13 -11.40
C ARG A 49 9.87 8.16 -12.36
N SER A 50 10.13 8.12 -13.66
CA SER A 50 9.09 8.16 -14.70
C SER A 50 8.30 6.85 -14.75
N VAL A 51 8.98 5.70 -14.69
CA VAL A 51 8.34 4.38 -14.68
C VAL A 51 7.46 4.22 -13.45
N VAL A 52 7.97 4.55 -12.25
CA VAL A 52 7.19 4.48 -11.00
C VAL A 52 5.99 5.42 -11.05
N TRP A 53 6.15 6.63 -11.61
CA TRP A 53 5.05 7.58 -11.73
C TRP A 53 3.93 7.07 -12.65
N LEU A 54 4.30 6.55 -13.83
CA LEU A 54 3.33 5.99 -14.77
C LEU A 54 2.64 4.75 -14.18
N ALA A 55 3.39 3.88 -13.52
CA ALA A 55 2.83 2.71 -12.87
C ALA A 55 1.86 3.10 -11.75
N TYR A 56 2.22 4.10 -10.93
CA TYR A 56 1.39 4.60 -9.84
C TYR A 56 0.08 5.17 -10.35
N MET A 57 0.13 6.01 -11.39
CA MET A 57 -1.06 6.60 -11.98
C MET A 57 -1.95 5.52 -12.62
N SER A 58 -1.37 4.57 -13.34
CA SER A 58 -2.14 3.56 -14.08
C SER A 58 -2.74 2.47 -13.21
N ALA A 59 -2.09 2.06 -12.11
CA ALA A 59 -2.51 0.91 -11.30
C ALA A 59 -3.96 1.01 -10.81
N ASP A 60 -4.34 2.15 -10.22
CA ASP A 60 -5.69 2.35 -9.68
C ASP A 60 -6.74 2.45 -10.81
N TRP A 61 -6.40 3.08 -11.95
CA TRP A 61 -7.29 3.19 -13.12
C TRP A 61 -7.54 1.83 -13.78
N VAL A 62 -6.48 1.03 -14.00
CA VAL A 62 -6.59 -0.28 -14.64
C VAL A 62 -7.46 -1.21 -13.80
N ALA A 63 -7.28 -1.23 -12.49
CA ALA A 63 -8.08 -2.08 -11.62
C ALA A 63 -9.55 -1.61 -11.52
N THR A 64 -9.80 -0.30 -11.47
CA THR A 64 -11.17 0.25 -11.50
C THR A 64 -11.89 -0.08 -12.81
N PHE A 65 -11.19 0.09 -13.93
CA PHE A 65 -11.72 -0.22 -15.26
C PHE A 65 -12.03 -1.72 -15.40
N SER A 66 -11.12 -2.57 -14.91
CA SER A 66 -11.30 -4.02 -14.87
C SER A 66 -12.54 -4.40 -14.06
N LEU A 67 -12.72 -3.85 -12.85
CA LEU A 67 -13.90 -4.06 -12.03
C LEU A 67 -15.19 -3.59 -12.72
N GLY A 68 -15.14 -2.51 -13.49
CA GLY A 68 -16.27 -2.02 -14.28
C GLY A 68 -16.70 -3.00 -15.38
N ILE A 69 -15.75 -3.53 -16.16
CA ILE A 69 -16.02 -4.57 -17.16
C ILE A 69 -16.55 -5.83 -16.48
N LEU A 70 -15.96 -6.20 -15.34
CA LEU A 70 -16.35 -7.34 -14.54
C LEU A 70 -17.82 -7.24 -14.09
N ALA A 71 -18.22 -6.09 -13.55
CA ALA A 71 -19.58 -5.83 -13.08
C ALA A 71 -20.61 -5.86 -14.21
N ARG A 72 -20.24 -5.40 -15.41
CA ARG A 72 -21.11 -5.39 -16.60
C ARG A 72 -21.22 -6.76 -17.26
N SER A 73 -20.24 -7.65 -17.08
CA SER A 73 -20.22 -8.94 -17.73
C SER A 73 -21.52 -9.73 -17.45
N GLN A 74 -22.22 -10.10 -18.53
CA GLN A 74 -23.46 -10.87 -18.42
C GLN A 74 -23.11 -12.32 -18.11
N THR A 75 -23.45 -12.78 -16.90
CA THR A 75 -23.40 -14.19 -16.56
C THR A 75 -24.66 -14.86 -17.11
N ASN A 76 -24.53 -15.64 -18.18
CA ASN A 76 -25.63 -16.44 -18.69
C ASN A 76 -26.09 -17.41 -17.58
N SER A 77 -27.41 -17.54 -17.39
CA SER A 77 -28.00 -18.39 -16.34
C SER A 77 -27.54 -19.84 -16.43
N ALA A 78 -27.25 -20.32 -17.65
CA ALA A 78 -26.78 -21.68 -17.93
C ALA A 78 -25.31 -21.95 -17.55
N ASN A 79 -24.42 -20.97 -17.65
CA ASN A 79 -22.99 -21.09 -17.32
C ASN A 79 -22.52 -19.78 -16.65
N PRO A 80 -22.68 -19.64 -15.32
CA PRO A 80 -22.12 -18.49 -14.64
C PRO A 80 -20.59 -18.53 -14.81
N ASN A 81 -19.99 -17.45 -15.33
CA ASN A 81 -18.55 -17.26 -15.31
C ASN A 81 -18.10 -17.12 -13.85
N LEU A 82 -17.91 -18.26 -13.21
CA LEU A 82 -17.73 -18.36 -11.77
C LEU A 82 -16.40 -17.78 -11.28
N ILE A 83 -15.43 -17.75 -12.17
CA ILE A 83 -14.11 -17.16 -11.97
C ILE A 83 -14.20 -15.63 -11.81
N LEU A 84 -15.26 -15.02 -12.36
CA LEU A 84 -15.55 -13.59 -12.19
C LEU A 84 -15.70 -13.21 -10.71
N VAL A 85 -16.40 -14.06 -9.94
CA VAL A 85 -16.61 -13.90 -8.49
C VAL A 85 -15.29 -13.88 -7.75
N PHE A 86 -14.31 -14.62 -8.27
CA PHE A 86 -13.00 -14.77 -7.68
C PHE A 86 -12.07 -13.60 -8.07
N TRP A 87 -12.13 -13.12 -9.30
CA TRP A 87 -11.27 -12.01 -9.78
C TRP A 87 -11.62 -10.65 -9.16
N ALA A 88 -12.90 -10.40 -8.81
CA ALA A 88 -13.29 -9.09 -8.24
C ALA A 88 -12.62 -8.81 -6.88
N PRO A 89 -12.70 -9.71 -5.89
CA PRO A 89 -11.99 -9.54 -4.62
C PRO A 89 -10.48 -9.52 -4.76
N VAL A 90 -9.92 -10.30 -5.70
CA VAL A 90 -8.47 -10.32 -5.96
C VAL A 90 -8.02 -8.97 -6.54
N LEU A 91 -8.79 -8.36 -7.46
CA LEU A 91 -8.52 -6.99 -7.93
C LEU A 91 -8.57 -5.97 -6.80
N LEU A 92 -9.54 -6.09 -5.89
CA LEU A 92 -9.63 -5.21 -4.73
C LEU A 92 -8.44 -5.38 -3.77
N LEU A 93 -7.99 -6.63 -3.57
CA LEU A 93 -6.79 -6.93 -2.78
C LEU A 93 -5.55 -6.27 -3.39
N HIS A 94 -5.43 -6.38 -4.71
CA HIS A 94 -4.39 -5.77 -5.52
C HIS A 94 -4.42 -4.23 -5.49
N LEU A 95 -5.61 -3.61 -5.53
CA LEU A 95 -5.83 -2.18 -5.35
C LEU A 95 -5.34 -1.64 -3.98
N GLY A 96 -5.28 -2.51 -2.97
CA GLY A 96 -4.63 -2.21 -1.69
C GLY A 96 -3.16 -1.78 -1.84
N GLY A 97 -2.54 -2.09 -2.97
CA GLY A 97 -1.21 -1.64 -3.39
C GLY A 97 -0.07 -2.28 -2.59
N PRO A 98 1.16 -2.28 -3.14
CA PRO A 98 2.34 -2.64 -2.38
C PRO A 98 2.64 -1.56 -1.33
N GLU A 99 3.05 -1.99 -0.14
CA GLU A 99 3.20 -1.11 1.03
C GLU A 99 4.35 -0.10 0.96
N THR A 100 5.17 -0.22 -0.08
CA THR A 100 6.41 0.52 -0.26
C THR A 100 6.20 1.92 -0.82
N ILE A 101 5.03 2.21 -1.42
CA ILE A 101 4.69 3.57 -1.88
C ILE A 101 3.24 3.89 -1.51
N THR A 102 3.04 4.68 -0.45
CA THR A 102 1.72 5.24 -0.14
C THR A 102 1.45 6.48 -1.00
N ALA A 103 2.41 7.40 -1.09
CA ALA A 103 2.28 8.68 -1.78
C ALA A 103 3.42 8.96 -2.77
N TYR A 104 3.07 9.35 -4.00
CA TYR A 104 4.08 9.80 -4.97
C TYR A 104 4.57 11.23 -4.66
N SER A 105 3.66 12.11 -4.22
CA SER A 105 3.95 13.48 -3.80
C SER A 105 3.23 13.85 -2.49
N LEU A 106 3.73 14.87 -1.79
CA LEU A 106 3.11 15.37 -0.55
C LEU A 106 1.68 15.88 -0.74
N ALA A 107 1.38 16.45 -1.92
CA ALA A 107 0.04 16.91 -2.26
C ALA A 107 -0.98 15.75 -2.37
N ASP A 108 -0.52 14.53 -2.68
CA ASP A 108 -1.39 13.36 -2.75
C ASP A 108 -1.88 12.92 -1.35
N ASN A 109 -1.16 13.29 -0.28
CA ASN A 109 -1.54 12.99 1.10
C ASN A 109 -2.81 13.73 1.55
N GLU A 110 -3.09 14.90 0.95
CA GLU A 110 -4.27 15.71 1.27
C GLU A 110 -5.56 15.12 0.68
N LEU A 111 -5.44 14.26 -0.34
CA LEU A 111 -6.58 13.69 -1.09
C LEU A 111 -7.13 12.38 -0.48
N TRP A 112 -6.82 12.08 0.78
CA TRP A 112 -7.22 10.83 1.45
C TRP A 112 -8.74 10.59 1.42
N ILE A 113 -9.56 11.66 1.46
CA ILE A 113 -11.03 11.58 1.37
C ILE A 113 -11.47 11.03 0.01
N ARG A 114 -10.81 11.47 -1.08
CA ARG A 114 -11.11 10.97 -2.43
C ARG A 114 -10.78 9.48 -2.53
N ARG A 115 -9.64 9.06 -1.98
CA ARG A 115 -9.24 7.64 -1.95
C ARG A 115 -10.19 6.78 -1.10
N LEU A 116 -10.71 7.33 -0.01
CA LEU A 116 -11.77 6.67 0.77
C LEU A 116 -13.05 6.49 -0.05
N LEU A 117 -13.46 7.51 -0.81
CA LEU A 117 -14.63 7.40 -1.69
C LEU A 117 -14.42 6.35 -2.78
N GLU A 118 -13.22 6.31 -3.39
CA GLU A 118 -12.83 5.27 -4.35
C GLU A 118 -12.92 3.86 -3.75
N LEU A 119 -12.45 3.66 -2.51
CA LEU A 119 -12.61 2.40 -1.79
C LEU A 119 -14.08 2.01 -1.62
N VAL A 120 -14.93 2.93 -1.15
CA VAL A 120 -16.36 2.64 -0.91
C VAL A 120 -17.05 2.22 -2.20
N ILE A 121 -16.76 2.91 -3.32
CA ILE A 121 -17.33 2.58 -4.63
C ILE A 121 -16.84 1.20 -5.09
N GLN A 122 -15.52 0.95 -5.04
CA GLN A 122 -14.94 -0.32 -5.48
C GLN A 122 -15.41 -1.50 -4.61
N ALA A 123 -15.44 -1.34 -3.29
CA ALA A 123 -15.96 -2.33 -2.36
C ALA A 123 -17.45 -2.60 -2.60
N GLY A 124 -18.24 -1.56 -2.92
CA GLY A 124 -19.64 -1.69 -3.33
C GLY A 124 -19.82 -2.52 -4.60
N VAL A 125 -19.00 -2.26 -5.63
CA VAL A 125 -19.01 -3.04 -6.89
C VAL A 125 -18.67 -4.51 -6.63
N VAL A 126 -17.63 -4.79 -5.85
CA VAL A 126 -17.25 -6.18 -5.52
C VAL A 126 -18.34 -6.86 -4.69
N SER A 127 -18.93 -6.16 -3.71
CA SER A 127 -20.04 -6.66 -2.90
C SER A 127 -21.26 -6.99 -3.77
N TYR A 128 -21.57 -6.15 -4.76
CA TYR A 128 -22.64 -6.40 -5.71
C TYR A 128 -22.39 -7.68 -6.53
N VAL A 129 -21.16 -7.89 -7.02
CA VAL A 129 -20.78 -9.11 -7.75
C VAL A 129 -20.88 -10.36 -6.85
N LEU A 130 -20.42 -10.27 -5.60
CA LEU A 130 -20.52 -11.35 -4.62
C LEU A 130 -21.99 -11.69 -4.29
N PHE A 131 -22.82 -10.67 -4.03
CA PHE A 131 -24.24 -10.84 -3.72
C PHE A 131 -25.00 -11.47 -4.89
N ARG A 132 -24.77 -11.00 -6.12
CA ARG A 132 -25.39 -11.52 -7.35
C ARG A 132 -25.18 -13.03 -7.52
N LEU A 133 -24.05 -13.56 -7.06
CA LEU A 133 -23.63 -14.94 -7.29
C LEU A 133 -23.74 -15.82 -6.02
N TRP A 134 -24.16 -15.24 -4.89
CA TRP A 134 -24.17 -15.81 -3.52
C TRP A 134 -24.76 -17.23 -3.42
N SER A 135 -25.88 -17.50 -4.08
CA SER A 135 -26.62 -18.75 -3.91
C SER A 135 -26.08 -19.93 -4.76
N ARG A 136 -25.02 -19.73 -5.58
CA ARG A 136 -24.69 -20.70 -6.63
C ARG A 136 -23.50 -21.61 -6.32
N ASN A 137 -22.47 -21.23 -5.54
CA ASN A 137 -21.19 -22.00 -5.53
C ASN A 137 -20.27 -21.87 -4.29
N THR A 138 -19.44 -22.89 -4.09
CA THR A 138 -18.40 -22.98 -3.04
C THR A 138 -17.29 -21.91 -3.14
N ILE A 139 -17.05 -21.34 -4.33
CA ILE A 139 -16.04 -20.29 -4.56
C ILE A 139 -16.22 -19.07 -3.64
N ILE A 140 -17.47 -18.77 -3.28
CA ILE A 140 -17.78 -17.59 -2.47
C ILE A 140 -17.13 -17.66 -1.09
N PHE A 141 -17.02 -18.87 -0.52
CA PHE A 141 -16.30 -19.07 0.74
C PHE A 141 -14.81 -18.74 0.64
N VAL A 142 -14.22 -18.87 -0.55
CA VAL A 142 -12.83 -18.47 -0.83
C VAL A 142 -12.73 -16.97 -1.14
N ALA A 143 -13.75 -16.43 -1.80
CA ALA A 143 -13.81 -15.03 -2.22
C ALA A 143 -14.02 -14.05 -1.06
N ILE A 144 -14.79 -14.43 -0.02
CA ILE A 144 -15.07 -13.57 1.15
C ILE A 144 -13.80 -13.22 1.93
N PRO A 145 -12.94 -14.18 2.34
CA PRO A 145 -11.68 -13.86 3.03
C PRO A 145 -10.80 -12.91 2.21
N ILE A 146 -10.68 -13.14 0.89
CA ILE A 146 -9.91 -12.26 -0.01
C ILE A 146 -10.51 -10.86 -0.03
N PHE A 147 -11.84 -10.75 -0.09
CA PHE A 147 -12.52 -9.46 -0.07
C PHE A 147 -12.27 -8.69 1.23
N VAL A 148 -12.38 -9.36 2.37
CA VAL A 148 -12.08 -8.78 3.68
C VAL A 148 -10.62 -8.35 3.76
N SER A 149 -9.69 -9.20 3.31
CA SER A 149 -8.26 -8.88 3.23
C SER A 149 -8.00 -7.65 2.36
N GLY A 150 -8.70 -7.51 1.22
CA GLY A 150 -8.61 -6.35 0.35
C GLY A 150 -9.11 -5.06 0.98
N ILE A 151 -10.24 -5.10 1.71
CA ILE A 151 -10.73 -3.95 2.46
C ILE A 151 -9.72 -3.55 3.54
N ILE A 152 -9.16 -4.51 4.27
CA ILE A 152 -8.16 -4.24 5.32
C ILE A 152 -6.94 -3.53 4.72
N LYS A 153 -6.33 -4.08 3.66
CA LYS A 153 -5.14 -3.47 3.04
C LYS A 153 -5.39 -2.07 2.49
N TYR A 154 -6.49 -1.89 1.76
CA TYR A 154 -6.82 -0.57 1.24
C TYR A 154 -7.13 0.41 2.38
N GLY A 155 -7.83 -0.05 3.43
CA GLY A 155 -8.11 0.72 4.63
C GLY A 155 -6.84 1.17 5.35
N GLU A 156 -5.84 0.30 5.48
CA GLU A 156 -4.54 0.66 6.04
C GLU A 156 -3.81 1.71 5.20
N ARG A 157 -3.89 1.64 3.87
CA ARG A 157 -3.35 2.67 2.96
C ARG A 157 -3.98 4.02 3.27
N ILE A 158 -5.31 4.10 3.39
CA ILE A 158 -6.03 5.34 3.76
C ILE A 158 -5.67 5.79 5.18
N TRP A 159 -5.56 4.86 6.12
CA TRP A 159 -5.20 5.17 7.51
C TRP A 159 -3.82 5.82 7.60
N SER A 160 -2.84 5.34 6.82
CA SER A 160 -1.50 5.94 6.77
C SER A 160 -1.53 7.40 6.29
N PHE A 161 -2.34 7.72 5.27
CA PHE A 161 -2.54 9.09 4.81
C PHE A 161 -3.22 9.98 5.86
N ARG A 162 -4.28 9.47 6.52
CA ARG A 162 -4.96 10.20 7.59
C ARG A 162 -4.02 10.46 8.76
N LEU A 163 -3.20 9.48 9.15
CA LEU A 163 -2.25 9.61 10.26
C LEU A 163 -1.20 10.68 9.94
N ALA A 164 -0.61 10.64 8.73
CA ALA A 164 0.33 11.66 8.27
C ALA A 164 -0.25 13.08 8.33
N ASN A 165 -1.55 13.26 8.07
CA ASN A 165 -2.23 14.56 8.16
C ASN A 165 -2.66 14.94 9.60
N SER A 166 -3.16 13.97 10.38
CA SER A 166 -3.75 14.22 11.71
C SER A 166 -2.74 14.29 12.85
N GLU A 167 -1.56 13.67 12.73
CA GLU A 167 -0.48 13.86 13.71
C GLU A 167 0.10 15.26 13.63
N ASN A 168 0.15 15.87 12.45
CA ASN A 168 0.43 17.29 12.33
C ASN A 168 -0.57 18.04 13.23
N PHE A 169 -1.88 17.84 13.00
CA PHE A 169 -2.95 18.57 13.71
C PHE A 169 -3.09 18.29 15.23
N SER A 170 -2.99 17.04 15.65
CA SER A 170 -3.17 16.64 17.07
C SER A 170 -1.92 16.91 17.91
N PHE A 171 -0.73 16.87 17.31
CA PHE A 171 0.48 17.38 17.94
C PHE A 171 0.37 18.90 18.15
N PHE A 172 -0.17 19.66 17.18
CA PHE A 172 -0.45 21.10 17.34
C PHE A 172 -1.41 21.41 18.50
N SER A 173 -2.31 20.49 18.82
CA SER A 173 -3.34 20.70 19.85
C SER A 173 -2.91 20.29 21.27
N ARG A 174 -1.80 19.55 21.43
CA ARG A 174 -1.36 18.98 22.71
C ARG A 174 -0.34 19.80 23.48
N GLN A 175 0.01 20.99 22.99
CA GLN A 175 0.94 21.91 23.67
C GLN A 175 0.16 23.03 24.37
N PRO A 176 -0.26 22.86 25.64
CA PRO A 176 -0.39 23.99 26.54
C PRO A 176 1.04 24.38 26.93
N ALA A 177 1.42 25.64 26.67
CA ALA A 177 2.74 26.21 26.95
C ALA A 177 3.16 26.26 28.44
N ALA A 178 2.54 25.46 29.32
CA ALA A 178 2.62 25.65 30.78
C ALA A 178 2.99 24.40 31.60
N ASN A 179 3.20 23.22 31.01
CA ASN A 179 3.54 22.01 31.78
C ASN A 179 4.34 21.01 30.94
N VAL A 180 5.54 21.39 30.53
CA VAL A 180 6.60 20.39 30.39
C VAL A 180 7.45 20.60 31.62
N ASN A 181 7.31 19.71 32.62
CA ASN A 181 8.34 19.58 33.64
C ASN A 181 9.63 19.26 32.89
N CYS A 182 10.47 20.29 32.77
CA CYS A 182 11.72 20.24 32.04
C CYS A 182 12.57 19.12 32.65
N ILE A 183 12.63 17.98 31.96
CA ILE A 183 13.74 17.07 32.14
C ILE A 183 14.98 17.91 31.86
N SER A 184 15.85 18.04 32.85
CA SER A 184 17.03 18.88 32.79
C SER A 184 17.86 18.50 31.56
N PRO A 185 18.18 19.45 30.65
CA PRO A 185 19.01 19.19 29.47
C PRO A 185 20.35 18.52 29.80
N MET A 186 20.85 18.72 31.02
CA MET A 186 22.11 18.16 31.51
C MET A 186 22.07 16.64 31.73
N GLU A 187 20.89 16.07 32.00
CA GLU A 187 20.73 14.62 32.23
C GLU A 187 20.77 13.84 30.90
N ILE A 188 20.24 14.45 29.82
CA ILE A 188 20.28 13.90 28.45
C ILE A 188 21.73 13.90 27.91
N ILE A 189 22.47 14.99 28.11
CA ILE A 189 23.88 15.11 27.69
C ILE A 189 24.78 14.11 28.45
N SER A 190 24.45 13.80 29.71
CA SER A 190 25.23 12.82 30.48
C SER A 190 25.09 11.39 29.96
N SER A 191 23.97 11.06 29.30
CA SER A 191 23.74 9.77 28.65
C SER A 191 24.34 9.66 27.23
N SER A 192 24.64 10.80 26.58
CA SER A 192 25.13 10.85 25.20
C SER A 192 26.65 10.75 25.06
N ILE A 193 27.40 10.79 26.16
CA ILE A 193 28.87 10.63 26.15
C ILE A 193 29.28 9.15 25.98
N GLN A 194 28.35 8.21 26.09
CA GLN A 194 28.61 6.81 25.81
C GLN A 194 28.33 6.53 24.33
N CYS A 195 29.36 6.63 23.50
CA CYS A 195 29.32 6.26 22.07
C CYS A 195 28.86 4.80 21.93
N ASP A 196 27.59 4.63 21.61
CA ASP A 196 26.97 3.37 21.24
C ASP A 196 26.05 3.69 20.04
N GLU A 197 25.90 2.77 19.07
CA GLU A 197 25.07 2.98 17.85
C GLU A 197 23.64 3.46 18.16
N THR A 198 23.16 3.19 19.39
CA THR A 198 21.84 3.61 19.89
C THR A 198 21.72 5.11 20.17
N GLY A 199 22.83 5.79 20.45
CA GLY A 199 22.87 7.24 20.74
C GLY A 199 22.58 8.10 19.51
N ILE A 200 23.20 7.78 18.37
CA ILE A 200 23.01 8.50 17.10
C ILE A 200 21.55 8.42 16.65
N PHE A 201 20.91 7.26 16.81
CA PHE A 201 19.50 7.08 16.46
C PHE A 201 18.57 7.90 17.36
N HIS A 202 18.92 8.01 18.64
CA HIS A 202 18.18 8.85 19.59
C HIS A 202 18.32 10.34 19.24
N GLU A 203 19.53 10.80 18.95
CA GLU A 203 19.79 12.17 18.50
C GLU A 203 19.05 12.51 17.19
N ALA A 204 19.12 11.63 16.19
CA ALA A 204 18.39 11.79 14.93
C ALA A 204 16.87 11.90 15.16
N ARG A 205 16.33 11.15 16.13
CA ARG A 205 14.91 11.22 16.50
C ARG A 205 14.54 12.56 17.16
N VAL A 206 15.44 13.13 17.97
CA VAL A 206 15.25 14.46 18.56
C VAL A 206 15.27 15.54 17.47
N LEU A 207 16.26 15.50 16.57
CA LEU A 207 16.37 16.42 15.43
C LEU A 207 15.12 16.36 14.53
N TYR A 208 14.72 15.16 14.15
CA TYR A 208 13.50 14.92 13.37
C TYR A 208 12.23 15.49 14.04
N ARG A 209 12.11 15.40 15.36
CA ARG A 209 11.01 16.05 16.10
C ARG A 209 11.07 17.56 16.02
N THR A 210 12.26 18.17 16.15
CA THR A 210 12.42 19.62 16.01
C THR A 210 12.10 20.10 14.58
N PHE A 211 12.51 19.35 13.56
CA PHE A 211 12.17 19.64 12.17
C PHE A 211 10.64 19.64 11.93
N GLN A 212 9.91 18.69 12.52
CA GLN A 212 8.45 18.65 12.40
C GLN A 212 7.79 19.92 12.98
N MET A 213 8.26 20.38 14.14
CA MET A 213 7.78 21.64 14.74
C MET A 213 8.04 22.83 13.81
N LEU A 214 9.21 22.87 13.16
CA LEU A 214 9.54 23.92 12.20
C LEU A 214 8.64 23.87 10.95
N SER A 215 8.44 22.69 10.39
CA SER A 215 7.65 22.47 9.16
C SER A 215 6.16 22.86 9.29
N SER A 216 5.69 23.02 10.53
CA SER A 216 4.32 23.38 10.85
C SER A 216 4.13 24.87 11.21
N ASN A 217 5.13 25.70 10.95
CA ASN A 217 5.16 27.12 11.31
C ASN A 217 4.99 27.39 12.82
N LEU A 218 5.33 26.42 13.68
CA LEU A 218 5.41 26.68 15.12
C LEU A 218 6.65 27.54 15.39
N ILE A 219 6.50 28.59 16.19
CA ILE A 219 7.64 29.44 16.59
C ILE A 219 8.62 28.58 17.36
N LEU A 220 9.77 28.31 16.75
CA LEU A 220 10.87 27.57 17.36
C LEU A 220 11.32 28.35 18.61
N GLY A 221 11.10 27.78 19.79
CA GLY A 221 11.57 28.40 21.03
C GLY A 221 13.09 28.54 21.00
N ASN A 222 13.62 29.58 21.64
CA ASN A 222 15.06 29.88 21.66
C ASN A 222 15.93 28.73 22.22
N MET A 223 15.33 27.81 22.98
CA MET A 223 15.99 26.62 23.57
C MET A 223 16.19 25.49 22.56
N ASP A 224 15.25 25.28 21.62
CA ASP A 224 15.33 24.17 20.67
C ASP A 224 16.46 24.40 19.67
N SER A 225 16.60 25.63 19.15
CA SER A 225 17.68 25.98 18.20
C SER A 225 19.08 25.85 18.79
N ARG A 226 19.24 26.11 20.09
CA ARG A 226 20.54 26.03 20.77
C ARG A 226 20.94 24.57 21.00
N MET A 227 19.97 23.72 21.36
CA MET A 227 20.16 22.28 21.48
C MET A 227 20.56 21.65 20.13
N THR A 228 19.87 22.01 19.04
CA THR A 228 20.21 21.49 17.69
C THR A 228 21.64 21.84 17.32
N TYR A 229 22.03 23.10 17.57
CA TYR A 229 23.37 23.60 17.27
C TYR A 229 24.45 22.87 18.08
N GLU A 230 24.24 22.66 19.38
CA GLU A 230 25.19 21.97 20.26
C GLU A 230 25.37 20.50 19.90
N ILE A 231 24.29 19.79 19.51
CA ILE A 231 24.36 18.39 19.04
C ILE A 231 25.20 18.27 17.76
N VAL A 232 25.05 19.22 16.84
CA VAL A 232 25.74 19.20 15.53
C VAL A 232 27.18 19.70 15.62
N THR A 233 27.45 20.74 16.41
CA THR A 233 28.81 21.30 16.53
C THR A 233 29.76 20.46 17.36
N GLY A 234 29.25 19.56 18.21
CA GLY A 234 30.07 18.64 19.00
C GLY A 234 30.63 17.45 18.22
N LYS A 235 30.26 17.26 16.94
CA LYS A 235 30.56 16.05 16.15
C LYS A 235 31.55 16.31 15.02
N GLU A 236 32.23 15.24 14.61
CA GLU A 236 33.03 15.23 13.39
C GLU A 236 32.13 15.26 12.15
N ALA A 237 32.68 15.66 11.01
CA ALA A 237 31.94 15.77 9.75
C ALA A 237 31.25 14.44 9.36
N GLU A 238 31.94 13.30 9.49
CA GLU A 238 31.40 11.97 9.15
C GLU A 238 30.18 11.61 10.01
N GLU A 239 30.28 11.78 11.33
CA GLU A 239 29.16 11.53 12.25
C GLU A 239 27.99 12.48 12.00
N THR A 240 28.27 13.73 11.66
CA THR A 240 27.25 14.72 11.32
C THR A 240 26.49 14.33 10.06
N PHE A 241 27.20 13.87 9.02
CA PHE A 241 26.57 13.38 7.79
C PHE A 241 25.71 12.14 8.08
N ALA A 242 26.22 11.16 8.84
CA ALA A 242 25.46 9.98 9.22
C ALA A 242 24.18 10.34 10.02
N LEU A 243 24.29 11.28 10.97
CA LEU A 243 23.18 11.79 11.75
C LEU A 243 22.10 12.45 10.85
N THR A 244 22.51 13.32 9.93
CA THR A 244 21.59 13.96 8.98
C THR A 244 20.96 12.97 7.99
N GLU A 245 21.70 11.94 7.57
CA GLU A 245 21.16 10.88 6.71
C GLU A 245 20.05 10.09 7.43
N ILE A 246 20.25 9.77 8.71
CA ILE A 246 19.25 9.08 9.53
C ILE A 246 18.03 9.97 9.76
N GLU A 247 18.23 11.27 10.06
CA GLU A 247 17.16 12.25 10.24
C GLU A 247 16.31 12.40 8.96
N LEU A 248 16.96 12.66 7.82
CA LEU A 248 16.30 12.75 6.51
C LEU A 248 15.65 11.41 6.14
N GLY A 249 16.23 10.30 6.55
CA GLY A 249 15.66 8.96 6.43
C GLY A 249 14.33 8.82 7.17
N PHE A 250 14.21 9.36 8.40
CA PHE A 250 12.95 9.39 9.13
C PHE A 250 11.91 10.26 8.44
N MET A 251 12.30 11.44 7.95
CA MET A 251 11.41 12.30 7.17
C MET A 251 10.91 11.63 5.91
N TYR A 252 11.81 11.05 5.12
CA TYR A 252 11.47 10.34 3.90
C TYR A 252 10.49 9.20 4.19
N ASN A 253 10.80 8.38 5.21
CA ASN A 253 9.94 7.28 5.61
C ASN A 253 8.55 7.76 6.05
N ARG A 254 8.41 8.91 6.72
CA ARG A 254 7.10 9.49 7.06
C ARG A 254 6.32 10.01 5.89
N LEU A 255 6.99 10.67 4.96
CA LEU A 255 6.32 11.35 3.87
C LEU A 255 5.90 10.39 2.74
N HIS A 256 6.69 9.33 2.54
CA HIS A 256 6.55 8.45 1.37
C HIS A 256 6.31 6.97 1.69
N SER A 257 6.58 6.52 2.91
CA SER A 257 6.42 5.11 3.31
C SER A 257 5.29 4.92 4.32
N LYS A 258 4.65 3.76 4.24
CA LYS A 258 3.64 3.27 5.20
C LYS A 258 4.25 2.92 6.57
N VAL A 259 5.59 2.90 6.68
CA VAL A 259 6.36 2.19 7.73
C VAL A 259 6.88 3.12 8.83
N THR A 260 6.13 4.15 9.25
CA THR A 260 6.65 5.05 10.30
C THR A 260 6.67 4.46 11.69
N GLU A 261 5.81 3.49 12.01
CA GLU A 261 5.87 2.81 13.30
C GLU A 261 5.50 1.33 13.14
N ILE A 262 6.43 0.45 13.54
CA ILE A 262 6.20 -0.99 13.68
C ILE A 262 5.22 -1.17 14.85
N SER A 263 3.93 -1.00 14.60
CA SER A 263 2.89 -1.23 15.60
C SER A 263 2.53 -2.71 15.61
N PRO A 264 2.28 -3.32 16.79
CA PRO A 264 1.86 -4.72 16.87
C PRO A 264 0.54 -4.95 16.13
N ARG A 265 -0.33 -3.92 16.04
CA ARG A 265 -1.57 -3.97 15.27
C ARG A 265 -1.32 -4.18 13.78
N ARG A 266 -0.31 -3.49 13.20
CA ARG A 266 0.06 -3.66 11.79
C ARG A 266 0.53 -5.08 11.50
N ILE A 267 1.44 -5.61 12.32
CA ILE A 267 1.97 -6.98 12.15
C ILE A 267 0.83 -8.01 12.18
N ILE A 268 -0.13 -7.86 13.11
CA ILE A 268 -1.29 -8.74 13.21
C ILE A 268 -2.16 -8.66 11.95
N LEU A 269 -2.47 -7.45 11.46
CA LEU A 269 -3.28 -7.28 10.25
C LEU A 269 -2.59 -7.90 9.02
N HIS A 270 -1.28 -7.69 8.87
CA HIS A 270 -0.52 -8.28 7.76
C HIS A 270 -0.50 -9.81 7.82
N SER A 271 -0.29 -10.37 9.01
CA SER A 271 -0.34 -11.82 9.23
C SER A 271 -1.71 -12.38 8.85
N ILE A 272 -2.80 -11.72 9.25
CA ILE A 272 -4.16 -12.11 8.87
C ILE A 272 -4.34 -12.05 7.34
N THR A 273 -3.88 -10.98 6.69
CA THR A 273 -4.03 -10.85 5.23
C THR A 273 -3.20 -11.89 4.46
N CYS A 274 -1.99 -12.17 4.91
CA CYS A 274 -1.10 -13.17 4.32
C CYS A 274 -1.67 -14.60 4.49
N LEU A 275 -2.13 -14.93 5.70
CA LEU A 275 -2.81 -16.19 5.98
C LEU A 275 -4.08 -16.35 5.12
N SER A 276 -4.85 -15.27 4.94
CA SER A 276 -6.01 -15.27 4.04
C SER A 276 -5.62 -15.54 2.58
N SER A 277 -4.54 -14.92 2.08
CA SER A 277 -4.03 -15.14 0.72
C SER A 277 -3.55 -16.58 0.52
N ILE A 278 -2.81 -17.14 1.50
CA ILE A 278 -2.33 -18.53 1.49
C ILE A 278 -3.51 -19.52 1.54
N SER A 279 -4.48 -19.29 2.44
CA SER A 279 -5.69 -20.11 2.55
C SER A 279 -6.50 -20.11 1.25
N ALA A 280 -6.60 -18.95 0.60
CA ALA A 280 -7.25 -18.82 -0.69
C ALA A 280 -6.54 -19.60 -1.80
N LEU A 281 -5.21 -19.56 -1.84
CA LEU A 281 -4.40 -20.31 -2.80
C LEU A 281 -4.61 -21.83 -2.63
N ILE A 282 -4.57 -22.32 -1.39
CA ILE A 282 -4.80 -23.74 -1.07
C ILE A 282 -6.22 -24.15 -1.47
N SER A 283 -7.23 -23.37 -1.07
CA SER A 283 -8.64 -23.67 -1.35
C SER A 283 -8.94 -23.66 -2.85
N PHE A 284 -8.38 -22.70 -3.59
CA PHE A 284 -8.49 -22.65 -5.05
C PHE A 284 -7.82 -23.86 -5.71
N SER A 285 -6.68 -24.32 -5.17
CA SER A 285 -5.97 -25.51 -5.67
C SER A 285 -6.71 -26.82 -5.44
N ILE A 286 -7.38 -26.96 -4.30
CA ILE A 286 -8.23 -28.13 -4.01
C ILE A 286 -9.46 -28.12 -4.93
N MET A 287 -10.07 -26.95 -5.13
CA MET A 287 -11.25 -26.81 -5.96
C MET A 287 -10.97 -27.12 -7.44
N THR A 288 -9.83 -26.68 -7.96
CA THR A 288 -9.43 -26.92 -9.36
C THR A 288 -9.03 -28.38 -9.61
N THR A 289 -8.35 -29.02 -8.65
CA THR A 289 -8.00 -30.46 -8.74
C THR A 289 -9.23 -31.37 -8.71
N SER A 290 -10.21 -31.06 -7.85
CA SER A 290 -11.41 -31.91 -7.68
C SER A 290 -12.43 -31.78 -8.82
N LYS A 291 -12.44 -30.63 -9.50
CA LYS A 291 -13.46 -30.27 -10.47
C LYS A 291 -12.80 -29.46 -11.59
N ASN A 292 -12.56 -30.05 -12.77
CA ASN A 292 -12.15 -29.36 -14.00
C ASN A 292 -13.27 -28.45 -14.56
N VAL A 293 -13.81 -27.57 -13.72
CA VAL A 293 -14.98 -26.72 -14.01
C VAL A 293 -14.57 -25.44 -14.75
N TYR A 294 -13.29 -25.09 -14.77
CA TYR A 294 -12.77 -23.84 -15.29
C TYR A 294 -11.90 -24.03 -16.53
N SER A 295 -11.88 -23.02 -17.41
CA SER A 295 -10.98 -22.99 -18.55
C SER A 295 -9.51 -22.97 -18.09
N LYS A 296 -8.65 -23.72 -18.79
CA LYS A 296 -7.21 -23.81 -18.50
C LYS A 296 -6.55 -22.43 -18.35
N ASN A 297 -6.91 -21.48 -19.21
CA ASN A 297 -6.32 -20.14 -19.21
C ASN A 297 -6.77 -19.34 -17.98
N ASP A 298 -8.04 -19.42 -17.61
CA ASP A 298 -8.56 -18.69 -16.45
C ASP A 298 -8.02 -19.27 -15.14
N THR A 299 -7.82 -20.58 -15.07
CA THR A 299 -7.13 -21.25 -13.97
C THR A 299 -5.69 -20.78 -13.85
N MET A 300 -4.94 -20.74 -14.96
CA MET A 300 -3.54 -20.27 -14.97
C MET A 300 -3.43 -18.82 -14.50
N ILE A 301 -4.29 -17.92 -14.97
CA ILE A 301 -4.30 -16.51 -14.56
C ILE A 301 -4.66 -16.38 -13.07
N SER A 302 -5.65 -17.12 -12.59
CA SER A 302 -6.04 -17.11 -11.18
C SER A 302 -4.90 -17.54 -10.26
N TYR A 303 -4.13 -18.56 -10.66
CA TYR A 303 -2.91 -18.96 -9.94
C TYR A 303 -1.84 -17.87 -9.96
N LEU A 304 -1.57 -17.26 -11.11
CA LEU A 304 -0.59 -16.15 -11.21
C LEU A 304 -0.97 -14.99 -10.30
N LEU A 305 -2.26 -14.62 -10.25
CA LEU A 305 -2.76 -13.57 -9.39
C LEU A 305 -2.62 -13.91 -7.90
N LEU A 306 -2.98 -15.12 -7.48
CA LEU A 306 -2.86 -15.55 -6.09
C LEU A 306 -1.40 -15.66 -5.63
N VAL A 307 -0.54 -16.28 -6.46
CA VAL A 307 0.89 -16.39 -6.16
C VAL A 307 1.52 -14.99 -6.10
N GLY A 308 1.16 -14.12 -7.04
CA GLY A 308 1.58 -12.72 -7.02
C GLY A 308 1.17 -12.00 -5.73
N ALA A 309 -0.09 -12.17 -5.29
CA ALA A 309 -0.57 -11.61 -4.04
C ALA A 309 0.20 -12.14 -2.82
N VAL A 310 0.44 -13.45 -2.72
CA VAL A 310 1.24 -14.04 -1.62
C VAL A 310 2.67 -13.52 -1.63
N LEU A 311 3.31 -13.45 -2.80
CA LEU A 311 4.69 -12.93 -2.91
C LEU A 311 4.78 -11.46 -2.50
N LEU A 312 3.82 -10.63 -2.92
CA LEU A 312 3.74 -9.24 -2.50
C LEU A 312 3.51 -9.10 -0.98
N ASP A 313 2.71 -9.97 -0.39
CA ASP A 313 2.45 -9.98 1.06
C ASP A 313 3.67 -10.41 1.86
N CYS A 314 4.38 -11.44 1.40
CA CYS A 314 5.65 -11.84 1.99
C CYS A 314 6.71 -10.73 1.87
N TYR A 315 6.80 -10.10 0.70
CA TYR A 315 7.73 -8.98 0.48
C TYR A 315 7.45 -7.81 1.42
N SER A 316 6.18 -7.48 1.64
CA SER A 316 5.78 -6.42 2.56
C SER A 316 6.08 -6.69 4.04
N ILE A 317 6.27 -7.95 4.43
CA ILE A 317 6.68 -8.31 5.80
C ILE A 317 8.20 -8.14 5.96
N THR A 318 8.96 -8.32 4.88
CA THR A 318 10.43 -8.24 4.90
C THR A 318 10.98 -6.81 4.82
N VAL A 319 10.17 -5.85 4.36
CA VAL A 319 10.53 -4.42 4.21
C VAL A 319 9.91 -3.59 5.33
#